data_AF-A0A8X6GA84-F1
#
_entry.id   AF-A0A8X6GA84-F1
#
_cell.length_a   1.000
_cell.length_b   1.000
_cell.length_c   1.000
_cell.angle_alpha   90.00
_cell.angle_beta   90.00
_cell.angle_gamma   90.00
#
_symmetry.space_group_name_H-M   'P 1'
#
loop_
_entity.id
_entity.type
_entity.pdbx_description
1 polymer ?
#
loop_
_entity_poly.entity_id
_entity_poly.type
_entity_poly.pdbx_seq_one_letter_code
_entity_poly.pdbx_strand_id
1 'polypeptide(L)'
;MPLRRTEVKSFALSSGMQSITIPNAFIGQVPARLIMGMVSNTAYNGDFSNNPFNFKHYDLSYLCLLDGNRMIPSKPYQPKFDTSNSYSRCYMSLFTDLGRYHKDQDINISYSEYKDGYTLLAIDLTLDLSADGMHDSVLRNSNLALDIRFIKALPETVNLIVYAEYRNVKEIDKNRNVLTDFLKMNSQSLCNLAWSDSILRSKFGGVYASDELPRTLTGYSCFIVNLDSRAKPGSHWVALAFRNNTCFYFCSFASVPKKGKILNFIKQNSQKLMWNKCRYQSATSFTSGQFCLHFLYKFVRKQTLSPLDSNNIAFNEKFIQRFVAKNFRLQKCCLTPHSNQICHTYKNRHKRA
;
A
#
# COMPACT_ATOMS: atom_id res chain seq x y z
N MET A 1 19.31 5.77 6.27
CA MET A 1 19.82 4.79 5.28
C MET A 1 18.70 4.43 4.32
N PRO A 2 18.89 4.66 3.01
CA PRO A 2 17.92 4.24 2.00
C PRO A 2 17.82 2.70 1.96
N LEU A 3 16.62 2.20 1.73
CA LEU A 3 16.27 0.79 1.57
C LEU A 3 15.46 0.64 0.29
N ARG A 4 15.91 -0.25 -0.59
CA ARG A 4 15.10 -0.72 -1.71
C ARG A 4 14.23 -1.86 -1.23
N ARG A 5 12.90 -1.67 -1.23
CA ARG A 5 11.93 -2.76 -1.02
C ARG A 5 11.42 -3.20 -2.37
N THR A 6 11.28 -4.50 -2.55
CA THR A 6 10.73 -5.09 -3.77
C THR A 6 9.39 -5.76 -3.46
N GLU A 7 8.46 -5.70 -4.40
CA GLU A 7 7.18 -6.40 -4.34
C GLU A 7 6.90 -6.97 -5.73
N VAL A 8 6.41 -8.21 -5.79
CA VAL A 8 6.00 -8.82 -7.06
C VAL A 8 4.49 -9.02 -7.02
N LYS A 9 3.81 -8.51 -8.06
CA LYS A 9 2.39 -8.76 -8.30
C LYS A 9 2.21 -9.54 -9.58
N SER A 10 1.20 -10.39 -9.61
CA SER A 10 0.84 -11.15 -10.80
C SER A 10 -0.63 -10.94 -11.12
N PHE A 11 -0.92 -10.70 -12.40
CA PHE A 11 -2.29 -10.51 -12.90
C PHE A 11 -2.56 -11.54 -13.99
N ALA A 12 -3.61 -12.33 -13.81
CA ALA A 12 -4.04 -13.32 -14.79
C ALA A 12 -4.88 -12.65 -15.89
N LEU A 13 -4.41 -12.74 -17.13
CA LEU A 13 -5.08 -12.26 -18.33
C LEU A 13 -5.74 -13.46 -19.02
N SER A 14 -7.04 -13.40 -19.24
CA SER A 14 -7.79 -14.53 -19.82
C SER A 14 -7.50 -14.69 -21.31
N SER A 15 -7.61 -15.93 -21.80
CA SER A 15 -7.54 -16.21 -23.24
C SER A 15 -8.65 -15.45 -23.98
N GLY A 16 -8.39 -15.06 -25.22
CA GLY A 16 -9.34 -14.32 -26.05
C GLY A 16 -9.30 -12.80 -25.86
N MET A 17 -8.63 -12.29 -24.82
CA MET A 17 -8.54 -10.84 -24.60
C MET A 17 -7.62 -10.16 -25.62
N GLN A 18 -8.06 -9.04 -26.17
CA GLN A 18 -7.23 -8.15 -27.01
C GLN A 18 -6.87 -6.83 -26.32
N SER A 19 -7.63 -6.42 -25.31
CA SER A 19 -7.38 -5.22 -24.52
C SER A 19 -7.83 -5.45 -23.09
N ILE A 20 -7.05 -4.96 -22.15
CA ILE A 20 -7.34 -5.02 -20.72
C ILE A 20 -6.85 -3.75 -20.03
N THR A 21 -7.70 -3.21 -19.15
CA THR A 21 -7.29 -2.24 -18.15
C THR A 21 -7.38 -2.89 -16.78
N ILE A 22 -6.26 -2.94 -16.05
CA ILE A 22 -6.19 -3.45 -14.69
C ILE A 22 -6.31 -2.25 -13.74
N PRO A 23 -7.49 -1.98 -13.17
CA PRO A 23 -7.67 -0.87 -12.25
C PRO A 23 -6.97 -1.17 -10.92
N ASN A 24 -6.47 -0.12 -10.27
CA ASN A 24 -5.88 -0.22 -8.95
C ASN A 24 -4.72 -1.22 -8.82
N ALA A 25 -3.94 -1.41 -9.89
CA ALA A 25 -2.77 -2.29 -9.90
C ALA A 25 -1.79 -1.95 -8.77
N PHE A 26 -1.56 -0.65 -8.50
CA PHE A 26 -0.77 -0.19 -7.36
C PHE A 26 -1.49 0.94 -6.62
N ILE A 27 -1.84 0.70 -5.35
CA ILE A 27 -2.53 1.66 -4.49
C ILE A 27 -1.57 2.09 -3.38
N GLY A 28 -1.43 3.41 -3.18
CA GLY A 28 -0.62 3.97 -2.11
C GLY A 28 0.69 4.51 -2.64
N GLN A 29 1.81 4.14 -2.03
CA GLN A 29 3.13 4.61 -2.47
C GLN A 29 3.34 4.20 -3.92
N VAL A 30 3.71 5.15 -4.77
CA VAL A 30 4.10 4.88 -6.15
C VAL A 30 5.47 4.20 -6.11
N PRO A 31 5.64 3.02 -6.75
CA PRO A 31 6.96 2.42 -6.92
C PRO A 31 7.91 3.42 -7.57
N ALA A 32 9.19 3.39 -7.23
CA ALA A 32 10.21 4.12 -7.97
C ALA A 32 10.39 3.54 -9.37
N ARG A 33 10.24 2.21 -9.52
CA ARG A 33 10.41 1.50 -10.78
C ARG A 33 9.45 0.32 -10.88
N LEU A 34 8.98 0.06 -12.10
CA LEU A 34 8.26 -1.16 -12.45
C LEU A 34 9.02 -1.91 -13.54
N ILE A 35 9.09 -3.23 -13.42
CA ILE A 35 9.57 -4.15 -14.45
C ILE A 35 8.44 -5.15 -14.72
N MET A 36 8.07 -5.30 -15.97
CA MET A 36 6.93 -6.11 -16.40
C MET A 36 7.35 -7.17 -17.39
N GLY A 37 6.81 -8.37 -17.22
CA GLY A 37 7.00 -9.50 -18.14
C GLY A 37 5.77 -10.38 -18.17
N MET A 38 5.54 -11.04 -19.31
CA MET A 38 4.38 -11.91 -19.51
C MET A 38 4.85 -13.35 -19.77
N VAL A 39 4.23 -14.30 -19.07
CA VAL A 39 4.52 -15.73 -19.19
C VAL A 39 3.22 -16.52 -19.31
N SER A 40 3.26 -17.70 -19.91
CA SER A 40 2.06 -18.55 -19.97
C SER A 40 1.65 -18.97 -18.55
N ASN A 41 0.36 -19.23 -18.35
CA ASN A 41 -0.13 -19.68 -17.05
C ASN A 41 0.49 -21.03 -16.64
N THR A 42 0.78 -21.91 -17.60
CA THR A 42 1.46 -23.19 -17.35
C THR A 42 2.89 -23.00 -16.86
N ALA A 43 3.66 -22.10 -17.50
CA ALA A 43 5.03 -21.79 -17.10
C ALA A 43 5.07 -21.16 -15.69
N TYR A 44 4.14 -20.25 -15.40
CA TYR A 44 4.02 -19.63 -14.08
C TYR A 44 3.76 -20.64 -12.96
N ASN A 45 2.95 -21.66 -13.22
CA ASN A 45 2.60 -22.70 -12.24
C ASN A 45 3.63 -23.84 -12.17
N GLY A 46 4.77 -23.73 -12.88
CA GLY A 46 5.88 -24.66 -12.74
C GLY A 46 5.74 -25.98 -13.52
N ASP A 47 5.03 -25.98 -14.65
CA ASP A 47 5.06 -27.11 -15.58
C ASP A 47 6.50 -27.35 -16.07
N PHE A 48 7.02 -28.55 -15.84
CA PHE A 48 8.39 -28.96 -16.20
C PHE A 48 8.71 -28.85 -17.70
N SER A 49 7.68 -28.83 -18.55
CA SER A 49 7.84 -28.69 -20.01
C SER A 49 7.99 -27.23 -20.45
N ASN A 50 7.72 -26.27 -19.56
CA ASN A 50 7.63 -24.85 -19.87
C ASN A 50 8.67 -24.04 -19.08
N ASN A 51 9.26 -23.01 -19.71
CA ASN A 51 10.25 -22.15 -19.06
C ASN A 51 9.60 -20.91 -18.43
N PRO A 52 9.65 -20.72 -17.09
CA PRO A 52 9.08 -19.55 -16.40
C PRO A 52 9.85 -18.24 -16.64
N PHE A 53 11.05 -18.30 -17.24
CA PHE A 53 11.85 -17.13 -17.60
C PHE A 53 11.75 -16.76 -19.09
N ASN A 54 10.87 -17.43 -19.84
CA ASN A 54 10.57 -17.08 -21.23
C ASN A 54 9.47 -16.02 -21.27
N PHE A 55 9.87 -14.75 -21.25
CA PHE A 55 9.00 -13.59 -21.30
C PHE A 55 8.56 -13.29 -22.73
N LYS A 56 7.37 -13.78 -23.09
CA LYS A 56 6.79 -13.62 -24.43
C LYS A 56 6.11 -12.25 -24.59
N HIS A 57 6.17 -11.69 -25.80
CA HIS A 57 5.52 -10.41 -26.12
C HIS A 57 4.00 -10.52 -26.36
N TYR A 58 3.49 -11.69 -26.76
CA TYR A 58 2.06 -11.94 -27.09
C TYR A 58 1.45 -10.92 -28.06
N ASP A 59 2.22 -10.46 -29.04
CA ASP A 59 1.84 -9.38 -29.97
C ASP A 59 1.36 -8.09 -29.24
N LEU A 60 2.03 -7.71 -28.15
CA LEU A 60 1.79 -6.44 -27.45
C LEU A 60 1.85 -5.27 -28.45
N SER A 61 0.84 -4.41 -28.41
CA SER A 61 0.68 -3.26 -29.32
C SER A 61 0.55 -1.92 -28.60
N TYR A 62 0.18 -1.96 -27.32
CA TYR A 62 -0.02 -0.77 -26.50
C TYR A 62 0.24 -1.11 -25.04
N LEU A 63 1.02 -0.27 -24.36
CA LEU A 63 1.17 -0.32 -22.92
C LEU A 63 1.37 1.07 -22.33
N CYS A 64 0.56 1.41 -21.33
CA CYS A 64 0.77 2.58 -20.47
C CYS A 64 0.29 2.33 -19.04
N LEU A 65 0.81 3.14 -18.12
CA LEU A 65 0.29 3.31 -16.77
C LEU A 65 -0.59 4.55 -16.73
N LEU A 66 -1.72 4.44 -16.04
CA LEU A 66 -2.64 5.54 -15.79
C LEU A 66 -2.49 5.98 -14.32
N ASP A 67 -2.03 7.21 -14.12
CA ASP A 67 -1.99 7.91 -12.83
C ASP A 67 -3.09 8.99 -12.84
N GLY A 68 -4.31 8.59 -12.50
CA GLY A 68 -5.50 9.43 -12.69
C GLY A 68 -5.73 9.76 -14.17
N ASN A 69 -5.61 11.03 -14.55
CA ASN A 69 -5.77 11.49 -15.94
C ASN A 69 -4.43 11.55 -16.70
N ARG A 70 -3.32 11.16 -16.08
CA ARG A 70 -1.99 11.20 -16.69
C ARG A 70 -1.56 9.81 -17.16
N MET A 71 -1.06 9.73 -18.39
CA MET A 71 -0.39 8.54 -18.92
C MET A 71 1.11 8.57 -18.58
N ILE A 72 1.65 7.42 -18.20
CA ILE A 72 3.08 7.20 -17.96
C ILE A 72 3.52 5.95 -18.73
N PRO A 73 4.54 6.05 -19.60
CA PRO A 73 5.11 7.30 -20.12
C PRO A 73 4.08 8.16 -20.86
N SER A 74 4.38 9.46 -21.03
CA SER A 74 3.47 10.43 -21.67
C SER A 74 3.09 10.04 -23.10
N LYS A 75 4.03 9.41 -23.82
CA LYS A 75 3.78 8.66 -25.05
C LYS A 75 3.70 7.18 -24.67
N PRO A 76 2.56 6.50 -24.78
CA PRO A 76 2.45 5.06 -24.54
C PRO A 76 3.49 4.25 -25.34
N TYR A 77 3.85 3.07 -24.86
CA TYR A 77 4.62 2.14 -25.68
C TYR A 77 3.70 1.54 -26.74
N GLN A 78 4.18 1.51 -27.99
CA GLN A 78 3.46 0.92 -29.11
C GLN A 78 4.39 0.04 -29.96
N PRO A 79 4.91 -1.06 -29.38
CA PRO A 79 5.85 -1.91 -30.10
C PRO A 79 5.17 -2.64 -31.26
N LYS A 80 5.94 -2.94 -32.30
CA LYS A 80 5.56 -3.86 -33.38
C LYS A 80 6.63 -4.93 -33.52
N PHE A 81 6.25 -6.18 -33.29
CA PHE A 81 7.12 -7.36 -33.37
C PHE A 81 7.02 -8.06 -34.73
N ASP A 82 6.44 -7.38 -35.73
CA ASP A 82 6.36 -7.85 -37.11
C ASP A 82 7.70 -7.65 -37.85
N THR A 83 7.68 -7.75 -39.18
CA THR A 83 8.87 -7.55 -40.03
C THR A 83 9.51 -6.16 -39.86
N SER A 84 8.77 -5.16 -39.38
CA SER A 84 9.32 -3.82 -39.12
C SER A 84 10.19 -3.75 -37.87
N ASN A 85 10.10 -4.74 -36.96
CA ASN A 85 10.82 -4.80 -35.68
C ASN A 85 10.85 -3.45 -34.93
N SER A 86 9.72 -2.74 -34.90
CA SER A 86 9.59 -1.42 -34.28
C SER A 86 9.36 -1.54 -32.76
N TYR A 87 10.34 -2.06 -32.04
CA TYR A 87 10.31 -2.21 -30.57
C TYR A 87 11.54 -1.62 -29.87
N SER A 88 12.38 -0.87 -30.59
CA SER A 88 13.60 -0.21 -30.09
C SER A 88 13.37 0.61 -28.82
N ARG A 89 12.24 1.31 -28.71
CA ARG A 89 11.90 2.08 -27.51
C ARG A 89 11.64 1.20 -26.27
N CYS A 90 11.03 0.03 -26.46
CA CYS A 90 10.79 -0.91 -25.36
C CYS A 90 12.11 -1.56 -24.94
N TYR A 91 12.94 -1.97 -25.90
CA TYR A 91 14.28 -2.46 -25.63
C TYR A 91 15.15 -1.42 -24.91
N MET A 92 15.17 -0.18 -25.39
CA MET A 92 15.94 0.91 -24.79
C MET A 92 15.51 1.21 -23.34
N SER A 93 14.22 1.02 -23.02
CA SER A 93 13.72 1.19 -21.65
C SER A 93 14.45 0.31 -20.63
N LEU A 94 14.92 -0.88 -21.04
CA LEU A 94 15.71 -1.74 -20.16
C LEU A 94 17.01 -1.06 -19.74
N PHE A 95 17.64 -0.29 -20.61
CA PHE A 95 18.89 0.40 -20.28
C PHE A 95 18.62 1.71 -19.54
N THR A 96 17.69 2.52 -20.03
CA THR A 96 17.41 3.85 -19.48
C THR A 96 16.74 3.76 -18.11
N ASP A 97 15.68 2.96 -17.99
CA ASP A 97 14.80 2.99 -16.81
C ASP A 97 15.31 2.08 -15.68
N LEU A 98 16.18 1.10 -16.01
CA LEU A 98 17.00 0.40 -15.02
C LEU A 98 18.20 1.23 -14.53
N GLY A 99 18.47 2.40 -15.13
CA GLY A 99 19.62 3.23 -14.77
C GLY A 99 20.97 2.60 -15.16
N ARG A 100 20.96 1.73 -16.17
CA ARG A 100 22.14 1.04 -16.73
C ARG A 100 22.76 1.80 -17.89
N TYR A 101 22.04 2.76 -18.45
CA TYR A 101 22.51 3.63 -19.52
C TYR A 101 23.79 4.38 -19.07
N HIS A 102 24.86 4.26 -19.86
CA HIS A 102 26.22 4.79 -19.55
C HIS A 102 26.92 4.22 -18.31
N LYS A 103 26.59 2.98 -17.89
CA LYS A 103 27.36 2.24 -16.87
C LYS A 103 27.96 0.99 -17.50
N ASP A 104 29.13 0.55 -17.02
CA ASP A 104 29.82 -0.69 -17.44
C ASP A 104 29.08 -1.96 -16.94
N GLN A 105 27.77 -2.00 -17.07
CA GLN A 105 26.91 -3.12 -16.65
C GLN A 105 25.90 -3.40 -17.75
N ASP A 106 26.15 -4.49 -18.48
CA ASP A 106 25.26 -4.98 -19.53
C ASP A 106 24.10 -5.80 -18.93
N ILE A 107 22.98 -5.84 -19.65
CA ILE A 107 21.78 -6.62 -19.35
C ILE A 107 21.87 -8.00 -20.02
N ASN A 108 22.87 -8.22 -20.89
CA ASN A 108 23.13 -9.49 -21.59
C ASN A 108 21.90 -10.03 -22.34
N ILE A 109 21.15 -9.12 -22.97
CA ILE A 109 20.02 -9.39 -23.86
C ILE A 109 20.28 -8.57 -25.12
N SER A 110 20.48 -9.22 -26.26
CA SER A 110 20.63 -8.52 -27.54
C SER A 110 19.29 -8.01 -28.08
N TYR A 111 19.36 -7.08 -29.03
CA TYR A 111 18.17 -6.56 -29.71
C TYR A 111 17.35 -7.63 -30.45
N SER A 112 18.03 -8.66 -30.98
CA SER A 112 17.40 -9.82 -31.62
C SER A 112 16.75 -10.75 -30.60
N GLU A 113 17.43 -11.05 -29.50
CA GLU A 113 16.91 -11.95 -28.45
C GLU A 113 15.71 -11.32 -27.72
N TYR A 114 15.63 -10.00 -27.64
CA TYR A 114 14.55 -9.29 -26.95
C TYR A 114 13.15 -9.73 -27.39
N LYS A 115 12.92 -9.92 -28.69
CA LYS A 115 11.63 -10.38 -29.22
C LYS A 115 11.43 -11.90 -29.04
N ASP A 116 12.52 -12.66 -28.91
CA ASP A 116 12.54 -14.12 -28.89
C ASP A 116 12.54 -14.68 -27.46
N GLY A 117 11.69 -14.10 -26.58
CA GLY A 117 11.47 -14.61 -25.23
C GLY A 117 12.11 -13.82 -24.09
N TYR A 118 12.68 -12.65 -24.38
CA TYR A 118 13.26 -11.75 -23.39
C TYR A 118 12.55 -10.39 -23.34
N THR A 119 11.25 -10.36 -23.66
CA THR A 119 10.47 -9.12 -23.73
C THR A 119 10.07 -8.66 -22.33
N LEU A 120 11.00 -7.96 -21.68
CA LEU A 120 10.76 -7.22 -20.44
C LEU A 120 10.55 -5.74 -20.73
N LEU A 121 9.71 -5.08 -19.95
CA LEU A 121 9.50 -3.64 -20.02
C LEU A 121 9.80 -3.00 -18.67
N ALA A 122 10.70 -2.03 -18.66
CA ALA A 122 10.99 -1.23 -17.48
C ALA A 122 10.34 0.15 -17.62
N ILE A 123 9.81 0.68 -16.50
CA ILE A 123 9.30 2.05 -16.40
C ILE A 123 9.87 2.68 -15.13
N ASP A 124 10.56 3.80 -15.31
CA ASP A 124 10.93 4.70 -14.22
C ASP A 124 9.76 5.63 -13.87
N LEU A 125 9.38 5.65 -12.60
CA LEU A 125 8.27 6.44 -12.06
C LEU A 125 8.72 7.61 -11.19
N THR A 126 10.03 7.78 -10.97
CA THR A 126 10.55 8.94 -10.25
C THR A 126 10.35 10.22 -11.08
N LEU A 127 10.16 11.35 -10.39
CA LEU A 127 9.86 12.63 -11.05
C LEU A 127 11.03 13.17 -11.88
N ASP A 128 12.23 12.74 -11.55
CA ASP A 128 13.51 13.11 -12.14
C ASP A 128 14.05 12.05 -13.12
N LEU A 129 13.32 10.95 -13.35
CA LEU A 129 13.76 9.82 -14.18
C LEU A 129 15.14 9.28 -13.77
N SER A 130 15.40 9.28 -12.46
CA SER A 130 16.64 8.82 -11.86
C SER A 130 16.36 7.84 -10.73
N ALA A 131 15.62 6.76 -11.03
CA ALA A 131 15.37 5.65 -10.10
C ALA A 131 16.65 4.98 -9.57
N ASP A 132 17.80 5.20 -10.20
CA ASP A 132 19.10 4.73 -9.73
C ASP A 132 20.02 5.83 -9.13
N GLY A 133 19.57 7.10 -9.12
CA GLY A 133 20.30 8.20 -8.48
C GLY A 133 20.41 8.07 -6.96
N MET A 134 21.41 8.73 -6.37
CA MET A 134 21.65 8.77 -4.92
C MET A 134 20.82 9.86 -4.20
N HIS A 135 20.03 10.64 -4.93
CA HIS A 135 19.19 11.70 -4.37
C HIS A 135 17.76 11.23 -4.06
N ASP A 136 17.20 11.79 -3.01
CA ASP A 136 15.87 11.43 -2.51
C ASP A 136 14.78 12.06 -3.39
N SER A 137 14.16 11.23 -4.22
CA SER A 137 12.94 11.59 -4.93
C SER A 137 11.74 11.61 -3.97
N VAL A 138 10.92 12.66 -4.01
CA VAL A 138 9.74 12.79 -3.14
C VAL A 138 8.81 11.58 -3.28
N LEU A 139 8.50 10.94 -2.16
CA LEU A 139 7.52 9.85 -2.10
C LEU A 139 6.14 10.35 -2.52
N ARG A 140 5.67 9.90 -3.68
CA ARG A 140 4.31 10.17 -4.17
C ARG A 140 3.39 9.02 -3.82
N ASN A 141 2.15 9.33 -3.43
CA ASN A 141 1.09 8.35 -3.31
C ASN A 141 0.11 8.52 -4.47
N SER A 142 -0.23 7.43 -5.16
CA SER A 142 -1.28 7.41 -6.18
C SER A 142 -1.96 6.04 -6.28
N ASN A 143 -2.93 5.98 -7.18
CA ASN A 143 -3.62 4.78 -7.60
C ASN A 143 -3.33 4.55 -9.08
N LEU A 144 -2.41 3.63 -9.37
CA LEU A 144 -1.98 3.32 -10.73
C LEU A 144 -2.85 2.21 -11.33
N ALA A 145 -3.33 2.43 -12.54
CA ALA A 145 -3.91 1.39 -13.38
C ALA A 145 -2.96 1.05 -14.54
N LEU A 146 -3.01 -0.19 -15.02
CA LEU A 146 -2.28 -0.63 -16.21
C LEU A 146 -3.25 -0.75 -17.38
N ASP A 147 -2.94 -0.13 -18.52
CA ASP A 147 -3.71 -0.31 -19.76
C ASP A 147 -2.82 -1.01 -20.80
N ILE A 148 -3.30 -2.16 -21.29
CA ILE A 148 -2.54 -3.10 -22.11
C ILE A 148 -3.40 -3.54 -23.29
N ARG A 149 -2.83 -3.57 -24.49
CA ARG A 149 -3.51 -4.05 -25.70
C ARG A 149 -2.59 -4.88 -26.57
N PHE A 150 -3.17 -5.85 -27.26
CA PHE A 150 -2.51 -6.82 -28.12
C PHE A 150 -3.08 -6.72 -29.54
N ILE A 151 -2.25 -7.00 -30.55
CA ILE A 151 -2.70 -7.03 -31.95
C ILE A 151 -3.67 -8.20 -32.16
N LYS A 152 -3.37 -9.34 -31.55
CA LYS A 152 -4.18 -10.56 -31.62
C LYS A 152 -4.76 -10.89 -30.26
N ALA A 153 -5.87 -11.62 -30.26
CA ALA A 153 -6.43 -12.16 -29.03
C ALA A 153 -5.44 -13.12 -28.37
N LEU A 154 -5.29 -13.05 -27.04
CA LEU A 154 -4.39 -13.94 -26.31
C LEU A 154 -4.76 -15.40 -26.58
N PRO A 155 -3.82 -16.25 -27.05
CA PRO A 155 -4.12 -17.63 -27.41
C PRO A 155 -4.35 -18.53 -26.19
N GLU A 156 -3.83 -18.13 -25.03
CA GLU A 156 -3.90 -18.85 -23.78
C GLU A 156 -4.06 -17.86 -22.61
N THR A 157 -4.31 -18.36 -21.40
CA THR A 157 -4.24 -17.54 -20.20
C THR A 157 -2.79 -17.14 -19.92
N VAL A 158 -2.54 -15.85 -19.75
CA VAL A 158 -1.20 -15.27 -19.57
C VAL A 158 -1.10 -14.63 -18.19
N ASN A 159 0.00 -14.86 -17.48
CA ASN A 159 0.29 -14.13 -16.25
C ASN A 159 1.21 -12.94 -16.57
N LEU A 160 0.69 -11.73 -16.31
CA LEU A 160 1.49 -10.51 -16.26
C LEU A 160 2.16 -10.42 -14.88
N ILE A 161 3.48 -10.56 -14.84
CA ILE A 161 4.29 -10.38 -13.64
C ILE A 161 4.80 -8.95 -13.63
N VAL A 162 4.58 -8.25 -12.53
CA VAL A 162 5.05 -6.89 -12.30
C VAL A 162 5.91 -6.86 -11.05
N TYR A 163 7.20 -6.67 -11.25
CA TYR A 163 8.17 -6.43 -10.19
C TYR A 163 8.26 -4.93 -9.92
N ALA A 164 7.99 -4.53 -8.68
CA ALA A 164 7.92 -3.15 -8.25
C ALA A 164 9.03 -2.86 -7.23
N GLU A 165 9.84 -1.84 -7.50
CA GLU A 165 10.85 -1.36 -6.56
C GLU A 165 10.38 -0.08 -5.87
N TYR A 166 10.53 -0.02 -4.56
CA TYR A 166 10.20 1.13 -3.72
C TYR A 166 11.47 1.65 -3.06
N ARG A 167 11.64 2.98 -3.07
CA ARG A 167 12.65 3.67 -2.26
C ARG A 167 12.03 4.02 -0.92
N ASN A 168 12.56 3.47 0.16
CA ASN A 168 12.11 3.76 1.52
C ASN A 168 13.30 4.19 2.37
N VAL A 169 13.10 5.03 3.38
CA VAL A 169 14.19 5.38 4.31
C VAL A 169 14.05 4.55 5.59
N LYS A 170 15.16 3.93 6.00
CA LYS A 170 15.38 3.43 7.37
C LYS A 170 16.19 4.47 8.14
N GLU A 171 15.63 5.09 9.16
CA GLU A 171 16.38 5.95 10.09
C GLU A 171 16.76 5.14 11.33
N ILE A 172 18.03 5.17 11.75
CA ILE A 172 18.46 4.58 13.01
C ILE A 172 18.78 5.72 13.96
N ASP A 173 18.03 5.82 15.06
CA ASP A 173 18.25 6.88 16.05
C ASP A 173 19.45 6.58 16.97
N LYS A 174 19.86 7.57 17.77
CA LYS A 174 20.96 7.43 18.77
C LYS A 174 20.75 6.29 19.77
N ASN A 175 19.50 5.82 19.92
CA ASN A 175 19.12 4.72 20.80
C ASN A 175 19.04 3.37 20.06
N ARG A 176 19.59 3.28 18.84
CA ARG A 176 19.58 2.09 17.96
C ARG A 176 18.18 1.62 17.55
N ASN A 177 17.16 2.46 17.62
CA ASN A 177 15.83 2.11 17.11
C ASN A 177 15.77 2.29 15.60
N VAL A 178 15.23 1.29 14.89
CA VAL A 178 15.04 1.34 13.44
C VAL A 178 13.66 1.92 13.13
N LEU A 179 13.62 3.14 12.62
CA LEU A 179 12.45 3.82 12.07
C LEU A 179 12.37 3.56 10.57
N THR A 180 11.15 3.37 10.04
CA THR A 180 10.92 3.08 8.61
C THR A 180 9.67 3.80 8.11
N ASP A 181 9.69 4.32 6.89
CA ASP A 181 8.59 5.09 6.26
C ASP A 181 7.32 4.26 5.91
N PHE A 182 7.20 3.01 6.37
CA PHE A 182 6.09 2.09 6.04
C PHE A 182 4.70 2.47 6.63
N LEU A 183 4.44 3.75 6.89
CA LEU A 183 3.55 4.18 7.96
C LEU A 183 2.10 4.47 7.53
N LYS A 184 1.72 4.17 6.29
CA LYS A 184 0.30 4.15 5.91
C LYS A 184 -0.27 2.77 6.19
N MET A 185 -0.86 2.61 7.37
CA MET A 185 -1.42 1.32 7.78
C MET A 185 -2.79 1.10 7.12
N ASN A 186 -2.91 -0.04 6.44
CA ASN A 186 -4.19 -0.57 6.01
C ASN A 186 -4.82 -1.43 7.12
N SER A 187 -6.06 -1.83 6.90
CA SER A 187 -6.83 -2.64 7.84
C SER A 187 -6.14 -3.96 8.23
N GLN A 188 -5.52 -4.66 7.28
CA GLN A 188 -4.78 -5.89 7.53
C GLN A 188 -3.56 -5.64 8.42
N SER A 189 -2.77 -4.62 8.13
CA SER A 189 -1.59 -4.26 8.92
C SER A 189 -1.98 -3.91 10.36
N LEU A 190 -3.05 -3.14 10.55
CA LEU A 190 -3.55 -2.79 11.88
C LEU A 190 -4.01 -4.03 12.65
N CYS A 191 -4.74 -4.93 11.98
CA CYS A 191 -5.21 -6.17 12.59
C CYS A 191 -4.04 -7.05 13.03
N ASN A 192 -3.08 -7.30 12.13
CA ASN A 192 -1.89 -8.11 12.40
C ASN A 192 -1.05 -7.54 13.55
N LEU A 193 -0.84 -6.22 13.58
CA LEU A 193 -0.09 -5.57 14.65
C LEU A 193 -0.82 -5.68 15.98
N ALA A 194 -2.13 -5.36 16.04
CA ALA A 194 -2.91 -5.48 17.26
C ALA A 194 -2.91 -6.91 17.82
N TRP A 195 -2.94 -7.91 16.94
CA TRP A 195 -2.90 -9.34 17.29
C TRP A 195 -1.52 -9.84 17.73
N SER A 196 -0.44 -9.12 17.39
CA SER A 196 0.91 -9.51 17.81
C SER A 196 1.18 -9.26 19.30
N ASP A 197 0.35 -8.45 19.96
CA ASP A 197 0.43 -8.20 21.40
C ASP A 197 -0.51 -9.16 22.16
N SER A 198 0.05 -9.97 23.06
CA SER A 198 -0.70 -11.02 23.76
C SER A 198 -1.87 -10.49 24.60
N ILE A 199 -1.69 -9.34 25.26
CA ILE A 199 -2.71 -8.73 26.12
C ILE A 199 -3.80 -8.09 25.25
N LEU A 200 -3.42 -7.25 24.29
CA LEU A 200 -4.37 -6.60 23.39
C LEU A 200 -5.17 -7.61 22.59
N ARG A 201 -4.54 -8.67 22.07
CA ARG A 201 -5.21 -9.75 21.31
C ARG A 201 -6.42 -10.32 22.04
N SER A 202 -6.33 -10.53 23.35
CA SER A 202 -7.45 -11.08 24.14
C SER A 202 -8.67 -10.16 24.25
N LYS A 203 -8.51 -8.87 23.93
CA LYS A 203 -9.56 -7.84 24.03
C LYS A 203 -9.92 -7.22 22.68
N PHE A 204 -9.16 -7.52 21.62
CA PHE A 204 -9.27 -6.85 20.34
C PHE A 204 -10.23 -7.55 19.39
N GLY A 205 -11.36 -6.89 19.11
CA GLY A 205 -12.43 -7.43 18.26
C GLY A 205 -12.26 -7.17 16.77
N GLY A 206 -11.23 -6.43 16.35
CA GLY A 206 -10.87 -6.28 14.95
C GLY A 206 -10.80 -4.83 14.44
N VAL A 207 -10.62 -4.74 13.13
CA VAL A 207 -10.55 -3.48 12.36
C VAL A 207 -11.73 -3.43 11.40
N TYR A 208 -12.49 -2.34 11.41
CA TYR A 208 -13.77 -2.23 10.72
C TYR A 208 -13.90 -0.93 9.92
N ALA A 209 -14.66 -0.97 8.82
CA ALA A 209 -15.27 0.23 8.28
C ALA A 209 -16.39 0.75 9.19
N SER A 210 -16.77 2.02 9.08
CA SER A 210 -17.78 2.63 9.95
C SER A 210 -19.15 1.92 9.93
N ASP A 211 -19.49 1.26 8.83
CA ASP A 211 -20.75 0.54 8.58
C ASP A 211 -20.69 -0.97 8.81
N GLU A 212 -19.51 -1.50 9.16
CA GLU A 212 -19.29 -2.94 9.37
C GLU A 212 -19.09 -3.32 10.84
N LEU A 213 -19.17 -2.35 11.75
CA LEU A 213 -19.12 -2.62 13.19
C LEU A 213 -20.18 -3.66 13.58
N PRO A 214 -19.84 -4.59 14.50
CA PRO A 214 -20.81 -5.59 14.97
C PRO A 214 -22.00 -4.91 15.65
N ARG A 215 -23.15 -5.60 15.71
CA ARG A 215 -24.35 -5.04 16.35
C ARG A 215 -24.20 -4.92 17.87
N THR A 216 -23.52 -5.88 18.49
CA THR A 216 -23.30 -5.96 19.95
C THR A 216 -21.86 -6.37 20.25
N LEU A 217 -21.38 -6.08 21.45
CA LEU A 217 -20.05 -6.53 21.91
C LEU A 217 -20.05 -8.05 22.13
N THR A 218 -19.14 -8.76 21.45
CA THR A 218 -18.97 -10.22 21.51
C THR A 218 -17.78 -10.61 22.40
N GLY A 219 -17.76 -10.15 23.65
CA GLY A 219 -16.67 -10.42 24.62
C GLY A 219 -15.38 -9.62 24.38
N TYR A 220 -15.21 -9.05 23.19
CA TYR A 220 -14.16 -8.08 22.88
C TYR A 220 -14.53 -6.67 23.32
N SER A 221 -13.51 -5.89 23.69
CA SER A 221 -13.69 -4.55 24.24
C SER A 221 -12.89 -3.47 23.49
N CYS A 222 -12.09 -3.83 22.49
CA CYS A 222 -11.22 -2.90 21.76
C CYS A 222 -11.38 -3.05 20.25
N PHE A 223 -11.55 -1.94 19.54
CA PHE A 223 -11.77 -1.91 18.09
C PHE A 223 -11.02 -0.74 17.46
N ILE A 224 -10.57 -0.91 16.21
CA ILE A 224 -10.12 0.20 15.36
C ILE A 224 -11.13 0.36 14.23
N VAL A 225 -11.54 1.59 13.95
CA VAL A 225 -12.62 1.88 13.02
C VAL A 225 -12.20 2.96 12.04
N ASN A 226 -12.46 2.76 10.76
CA ASN A 226 -12.33 3.81 9.76
C ASN A 226 -13.57 4.69 9.79
N LEU A 227 -13.39 6.00 9.64
CA LEU A 227 -14.52 6.93 9.58
C LEU A 227 -15.34 6.83 8.29
N ASP A 228 -14.82 6.21 7.23
CA ASP A 228 -15.57 5.97 5.99
C ASP A 228 -16.26 4.59 5.98
N SER A 229 -17.28 4.44 5.13
CA SER A 229 -17.93 3.17 4.84
C SER A 229 -17.06 2.26 3.99
N ARG A 230 -17.31 0.94 4.00
CA ARG A 230 -16.53 -0.05 3.24
C ARG A 230 -16.40 0.26 1.75
N ALA A 231 -17.43 0.85 1.15
CA ALA A 231 -17.43 1.23 -0.26
C ALA A 231 -16.40 2.33 -0.61
N LYS A 232 -15.81 2.98 0.39
CA LYS A 232 -14.82 4.05 0.24
C LYS A 232 -13.42 3.57 0.62
N PRO A 233 -12.35 4.17 0.07
CA PRO A 233 -10.96 3.78 0.33
C PRO A 233 -10.51 3.94 1.80
N GLY A 234 -11.28 4.66 2.63
CA GLY A 234 -10.97 4.91 4.03
C GLY A 234 -10.35 6.30 4.24
N SER A 235 -10.82 7.07 5.23
CA SER A 235 -10.37 8.45 5.45
C SER A 235 -9.50 8.63 6.69
N HIS A 236 -9.83 8.00 7.81
CA HIS A 236 -9.14 8.21 9.07
C HIS A 236 -9.44 7.09 10.06
N TRP A 237 -8.44 6.68 10.83
CA TRP A 237 -8.57 5.65 11.87
C TRP A 237 -8.88 6.26 13.23
N VAL A 238 -9.84 5.68 13.94
CA VAL A 238 -10.15 5.99 15.33
C VAL A 238 -10.22 4.70 16.15
N ALA A 239 -9.99 4.79 17.46
CA ALA A 239 -10.04 3.64 18.34
C ALA A 239 -11.24 3.74 19.30
N LEU A 240 -11.90 2.60 19.52
CA LEU A 240 -12.95 2.43 20.51
C LEU A 240 -12.47 1.43 21.56
N ALA A 241 -12.60 1.78 22.83
CA ALA A 241 -12.33 0.86 23.93
C ALA A 241 -13.44 0.93 24.99
N PHE A 242 -13.97 -0.21 25.42
CA PHE A 242 -15.10 -0.30 26.34
C PHE A 242 -14.66 -0.86 27.70
N ARG A 243 -15.05 -0.20 28.79
CA ARG A 243 -14.82 -0.66 30.16
C ARG A 243 -15.85 -0.03 31.10
N ASN A 244 -16.43 -0.82 32.00
CA ASN A 244 -17.38 -0.36 33.03
C ASN A 244 -18.49 0.52 32.43
N ASN A 245 -19.16 0.01 31.38
CA ASN A 245 -20.24 0.70 30.67
C ASN A 245 -19.87 2.09 30.10
N THR A 246 -18.57 2.33 29.92
CA THR A 246 -18.01 3.56 29.37
C THR A 246 -17.23 3.24 28.09
N CYS A 247 -17.55 3.94 27.01
CA CYS A 247 -16.74 3.94 25.80
C CYS A 247 -15.69 5.05 25.88
N PHE A 248 -14.43 4.66 25.69
CA PHE A 248 -13.29 5.54 25.49
C PHE A 248 -13.03 5.63 23.99
N TYR A 249 -13.46 6.73 23.40
CA TYR A 249 -13.25 7.06 22.01
C TYR A 249 -11.95 7.85 21.86
N PHE A 250 -11.04 7.37 21.02
CA PHE A 250 -9.79 8.06 20.76
C PHE A 250 -9.69 8.46 19.29
N CYS A 251 -9.43 9.75 19.06
CA CYS A 251 -9.11 10.31 17.76
C CYS A 251 -7.87 11.20 17.92
N SER A 252 -6.83 10.90 17.16
CA SER A 252 -5.56 11.63 17.23
C SER A 252 -5.67 13.12 16.84
N PHE A 253 -6.75 13.51 16.16
CA PHE A 253 -7.12 14.90 15.88
C PHE A 253 -8.06 15.55 16.91
N ALA A 254 -8.36 14.86 18.02
CA ALA A 254 -9.30 15.31 19.07
C ALA A 254 -10.74 15.54 18.60
N SER A 255 -11.14 14.89 17.51
CA SER A 255 -12.50 14.99 16.98
C SER A 255 -13.43 14.03 17.72
N VAL A 256 -14.65 14.45 18.02
CA VAL A 256 -15.70 13.59 18.62
C VAL A 256 -16.64 13.04 17.53
N PRO A 257 -17.21 11.83 17.67
CA PRO A 257 -18.19 11.33 16.71
C PRO A 257 -19.48 12.16 16.80
N LYS A 258 -19.81 12.91 15.73
CA LYS A 258 -20.97 13.82 15.72
C LYS A 258 -22.30 13.07 15.52
N LYS A 259 -22.40 12.24 14.48
CA LYS A 259 -23.57 11.39 14.12
C LYS A 259 -23.11 10.20 13.27
N GLY A 260 -23.91 9.13 13.21
CA GLY A 260 -23.70 8.00 12.31
C GLY A 260 -23.51 6.65 13.00
N LYS A 261 -23.13 5.63 12.21
CA LYS A 261 -23.04 4.22 12.64
C LYS A 261 -22.13 4.02 13.85
N ILE A 262 -20.99 4.71 13.90
CA ILE A 262 -20.05 4.67 15.04
C ILE A 262 -20.71 5.18 16.32
N LEU A 263 -21.38 6.34 16.28
CA LEU A 263 -22.04 6.89 17.47
C LEU A 263 -23.20 6.00 17.93
N ASN A 264 -23.95 5.41 16.99
CA ASN A 264 -25.03 4.48 17.32
C ASN A 264 -24.48 3.22 18.01
N PHE A 265 -23.39 2.65 17.48
CA PHE A 265 -22.71 1.51 18.10
C PHE A 265 -22.22 1.84 19.53
N ILE A 266 -21.64 3.02 19.74
CA ILE A 266 -21.22 3.48 21.07
C ILE A 266 -22.42 3.56 22.03
N LYS A 267 -23.52 4.20 21.61
CA LYS A 267 -24.73 4.34 22.45
C LYS A 267 -25.41 3.01 22.78
N GLN A 268 -25.33 2.05 21.87
CA GLN A 268 -25.88 0.70 22.08
C GLN A 268 -25.07 -0.11 23.10
N ASN A 269 -23.77 0.18 23.23
CA ASN A 269 -22.83 -0.66 24.00
C ASN A 269 -22.20 0.07 25.19
N SER A 270 -22.62 1.31 25.50
CA SER A 270 -22.15 2.08 26.64
C SER A 270 -23.13 3.18 27.08
N GLN A 271 -23.15 3.50 28.37
CA GLN A 271 -23.91 4.62 28.92
C GLN A 271 -23.11 5.94 28.92
N LYS A 272 -21.78 5.86 28.97
CA LYS A 272 -20.90 7.03 29.05
C LYS A 272 -19.91 7.05 27.88
N LEU A 273 -19.65 8.23 27.34
CA LEU A 273 -18.64 8.46 26.29
C LEU A 273 -17.55 9.41 26.81
N MET A 274 -16.31 8.94 26.79
CA MET A 274 -15.11 9.74 27.07
C MET A 274 -14.25 9.84 25.82
N TRP A 275 -13.60 10.99 25.60
CA TRP A 275 -12.69 11.18 24.48
C TRP A 275 -11.52 12.11 24.84
N ASN A 276 -10.44 12.02 24.06
CA ASN A 276 -9.31 12.92 24.21
C ASN A 276 -9.65 14.31 23.64
N LYS A 277 -9.34 15.35 24.42
CA LYS A 277 -9.61 16.76 24.04
C LYS A 277 -8.44 17.40 23.28
N CYS A 278 -7.26 16.81 23.36
CA CYS A 278 -6.05 17.35 22.75
C CYS A 278 -5.66 16.61 21.48
N ARG A 279 -5.23 17.39 20.48
CA ARG A 279 -4.72 16.87 19.20
C ARG A 279 -3.27 16.44 19.39
N TYR A 280 -2.95 15.24 18.90
CA TYR A 280 -1.60 14.66 18.99
C TYR A 280 -0.94 14.43 17.63
N GLN A 281 -1.71 14.41 16.54
CA GLN A 281 -1.22 14.11 15.19
C GLN A 281 -1.14 15.36 14.30
N SER A 282 -0.17 15.39 13.40
CA SER A 282 -0.07 16.35 12.30
C SER A 282 -1.17 16.14 11.25
N ALA A 283 -1.76 17.23 10.77
CA ALA A 283 -2.81 17.24 9.75
C ALA A 283 -2.33 16.70 8.39
N THR A 284 -1.02 16.63 8.19
CA THR A 284 -0.38 16.10 6.96
C THR A 284 0.18 14.69 7.14
N SER A 285 -0.04 14.05 8.30
CA SER A 285 0.47 12.71 8.58
C SER A 285 -0.58 11.62 8.34
N PHE A 286 -0.12 10.40 8.11
CA PHE A 286 -0.92 9.18 7.97
C PHE A 286 -0.86 8.28 9.23
N THR A 287 -0.38 8.79 10.36
CA THR A 287 -0.08 7.97 11.55
C THR A 287 -1.27 7.65 12.46
N SER A 288 -2.50 7.97 12.02
CA SER A 288 -3.71 7.78 12.85
C SER A 288 -3.91 6.35 13.36
N GLY A 289 -3.53 5.35 12.54
CA GLY A 289 -3.59 3.95 12.93
C GLY A 289 -2.59 3.58 14.04
N GLN A 290 -1.38 4.13 13.99
CA GLN A 290 -0.35 3.96 15.01
C GLN A 290 -0.77 4.59 16.33
N PHE A 291 -1.38 5.77 16.28
CA PHE A 291 -1.96 6.40 17.46
C PHE A 291 -3.08 5.55 18.07
N CYS A 292 -3.93 4.93 17.25
CA CYS A 292 -4.95 3.99 17.70
C CYS A 292 -4.32 2.76 18.39
N LEU A 293 -3.29 2.15 17.80
CA LEU A 293 -2.57 1.01 18.39
C LEU A 293 -1.95 1.37 19.74
N HIS A 294 -1.28 2.53 19.84
CA HIS A 294 -0.72 3.01 21.10
C HIS A 294 -1.79 3.24 22.16
N PHE A 295 -2.90 3.91 21.80
CA PHE A 295 -4.01 4.13 22.72
C PHE A 295 -4.54 2.80 23.27
N LEU A 296 -4.83 1.82 22.39
CA LEU A 296 -5.34 0.52 22.81
C LEU A 296 -4.33 -0.26 23.66
N TYR A 297 -3.05 -0.24 23.28
CA TYR A 297 -1.97 -0.87 24.05
C TYR A 297 -1.90 -0.34 25.49
N LYS A 298 -1.97 0.99 25.64
CA LYS A 298 -1.96 1.67 26.94
C LYS A 298 -3.24 1.39 27.71
N PHE A 299 -4.38 1.42 27.03
CA PHE A 299 -5.70 1.17 27.61
C PHE A 299 -5.80 -0.20 28.28
N VAL A 300 -5.44 -1.28 27.55
CA VAL A 300 -5.54 -2.65 28.09
C VAL A 300 -4.58 -2.89 29.27
N ARG A 301 -3.52 -2.06 29.39
CA ARG A 301 -2.56 -2.08 30.50
C ARG A 301 -2.88 -1.06 31.59
N LYS A 302 -4.00 -0.34 31.50
CA LYS A 302 -4.39 0.72 32.44
C LYS A 302 -3.33 1.82 32.60
N GLN A 303 -2.58 2.11 31.55
CA GLN A 303 -1.54 3.15 31.53
C GLN A 303 -2.07 4.46 30.93
N THR A 304 -1.43 5.58 31.26
CA THR A 304 -1.69 6.88 30.63
C THR A 304 -1.12 6.91 29.20
N LEU A 305 -1.52 7.91 28.42
CA LEU A 305 -1.00 8.15 27.06
C LEU A 305 0.37 8.83 27.04
N SER A 306 1.03 8.96 28.19
CA SER A 306 2.41 9.47 28.26
C SER A 306 3.34 8.65 27.38
N PRO A 307 4.28 9.29 26.65
CA PRO A 307 4.70 10.70 26.73
C PRO A 307 4.04 11.62 25.68
N LEU A 308 2.84 11.32 25.18
CA LEU A 308 2.20 12.18 24.19
C LEU A 308 1.98 13.61 24.72
N ASP A 309 2.47 14.59 23.98
CA ASP A 309 2.43 16.01 24.32
C ASP A 309 1.69 16.80 23.23
N SER A 310 0.57 17.43 23.59
CA SER A 310 -0.24 18.20 22.65
C SER A 310 0.46 19.45 22.10
N ASN A 311 1.48 19.95 22.80
CA ASN A 311 2.28 21.10 22.38
C ASN A 311 3.42 20.69 21.44
N ASN A 312 3.75 19.39 21.36
CA ASN A 312 4.85 18.88 20.56
C ASN A 312 4.40 17.76 19.60
N ILE A 313 3.64 18.16 18.57
CA ILE A 313 3.15 17.24 17.53
C ILE A 313 4.31 16.53 16.81
N ALA A 314 5.41 17.23 16.53
CA ALA A 314 6.56 16.65 15.85
C ALA A 314 7.21 15.53 16.68
N PHE A 315 7.33 15.73 17.99
CA PHE A 315 7.76 14.67 18.91
C PHE A 315 6.79 13.48 18.88
N ASN A 316 5.49 13.73 18.96
CA ASN A 316 4.49 12.66 18.95
C ASN A 316 4.55 11.80 17.69
N GLU A 317 4.72 12.42 16.52
CA GLU A 317 4.86 11.70 15.24
C GLU A 317 6.07 10.77 15.27
N LYS A 318 7.23 11.24 15.74
CA LYS A 318 8.42 10.39 15.86
C LYS A 318 8.22 9.31 16.91
N PHE A 319 7.70 9.68 18.08
CA PHE A 319 7.45 8.76 19.18
C PHE A 319 6.52 7.63 18.77
N ILE A 320 5.40 7.93 18.10
CA ILE A 320 4.38 6.92 17.80
C ILE A 320 4.90 5.86 16.82
N GLN A 321 5.70 6.29 15.85
CA GLN A 321 6.34 5.39 14.89
C GLN A 321 7.33 4.47 15.60
N ARG A 322 8.19 5.02 16.47
CA ARG A 322 9.13 4.23 17.29
C ARG A 322 8.40 3.27 18.22
N PHE A 323 7.34 3.76 18.86
CA PHE A 323 6.55 2.98 19.79
C PHE A 323 5.96 1.75 19.09
N VAL A 324 5.35 1.93 17.92
CA VAL A 324 4.73 0.82 17.21
C VAL A 324 5.77 -0.16 16.70
N ALA A 325 6.87 0.32 16.11
CA ALA A 325 7.96 -0.53 15.64
C ALA A 325 8.62 -1.36 16.76
N LYS A 326 8.68 -0.81 17.98
CA LYS A 326 9.28 -1.48 19.14
C LYS A 326 8.34 -2.51 19.80
N ASN A 327 7.05 -2.19 19.91
CA ASN A 327 6.12 -2.97 20.74
C ASN A 327 5.26 -3.97 19.94
N PHE A 328 5.18 -3.83 18.62
CA PHE A 328 4.39 -4.72 17.78
C PHE A 328 5.27 -5.36 16.71
N ARG A 329 5.02 -6.63 16.41
CA ARG A 329 5.74 -7.38 15.37
C ARG A 329 4.73 -7.81 14.31
N LEU A 330 5.09 -7.73 13.03
CA LEU A 330 4.23 -8.28 11.99
C LEU A 330 4.18 -9.80 12.12
N GLN A 331 3.11 -10.33 12.70
CA GLN A 331 2.77 -11.75 12.67
C GLN A 331 1.62 -11.97 11.69
N LYS A 332 1.61 -13.10 10.98
CA LYS A 332 0.44 -13.51 10.17
C LYS A 332 -0.73 -13.78 11.13
N CYS A 333 -1.77 -12.95 11.07
CA CYS A 333 -3.03 -13.22 11.76
C CYS A 333 -3.88 -14.18 10.90
N CYS A 334 -4.57 -15.12 11.54
CA CYS A 334 -5.50 -16.05 10.87
C CYS A 334 -6.88 -15.42 10.62
N LEU A 335 -7.15 -14.23 11.14
CA LEU A 335 -8.39 -13.49 10.88
C LEU A 335 -8.21 -12.50 9.73
N THR A 336 -9.15 -12.56 8.79
CA THR A 336 -9.28 -11.58 7.72
C THR A 336 -9.93 -10.30 8.26
N PRO A 337 -9.35 -9.11 8.02
CA PRO A 337 -10.00 -7.84 8.34
C PRO A 337 -11.29 -7.69 7.52
N HIS A 338 -12.25 -6.93 8.02
CA HIS A 338 -13.54 -6.75 7.35
C HIS A 338 -13.46 -5.84 6.11
N SER A 339 -12.39 -5.04 6.00
CA SER A 339 -12.14 -4.16 4.86
C SER A 339 -10.64 -4.07 4.54
N ASN A 340 -10.30 -3.46 3.39
CA ASN A 340 -8.92 -3.14 2.98
C ASN A 340 -8.64 -1.62 2.99
N GLN A 341 -9.34 -0.89 3.86
CA GLN A 341 -9.24 0.56 3.95
C GLN A 341 -7.87 1.05 4.46
N ILE A 342 -7.57 2.32 4.21
CA ILE A 342 -6.39 3.07 4.68
C ILE A 342 -6.83 4.42 5.31
N CYS A 343 -5.90 5.19 5.88
CA CYS A 343 -6.17 6.57 6.30
C CYS A 343 -5.57 7.60 5.34
N HIS A 344 -6.15 8.80 5.30
CA HIS A 344 -5.66 9.96 4.56
C HIS A 344 -5.29 11.12 5.50
N THR A 345 -4.48 12.06 4.99
CA THR A 345 -4.16 13.29 5.70
C THR A 345 -5.39 14.16 5.88
N TYR A 346 -5.46 14.90 6.99
CA TYR A 346 -6.58 15.79 7.30
C TYR A 346 -6.77 16.87 6.23
N LYS A 347 -5.68 17.41 5.64
CA LYS A 347 -5.75 18.43 4.58
C LYS A 347 -6.48 17.95 3.31
N ASN A 348 -6.41 16.66 2.99
CA ASN A 348 -7.10 16.09 1.82
C ASN A 348 -8.59 15.83 2.06
N ARG A 349 -9.07 15.95 3.32
CA ARG A 349 -10.45 15.65 3.70
C ARG A 349 -11.45 16.75 3.34
N HIS A 350 -10.98 17.98 3.09
CA HIS A 350 -11.82 19.15 2.79
C HIS A 350 -11.86 19.54 1.30
N LYS A 351 -11.29 18.74 0.39
CA LYS A 351 -11.40 18.96 -1.08
C LYS A 351 -12.55 18.20 -1.75
N ARG A 352 -13.45 17.60 -0.97
CA ARG A 352 -14.68 16.96 -1.46
C ARG A 352 -15.85 17.51 -0.66
N ALA A 353 -16.34 18.67 -1.08
CA ALA A 353 -17.68 19.15 -0.79
C ALA A 353 -18.36 19.36 -2.14
#